data_AF-A0A699XN81-F1
#
_entry.id   AF-A0A699XN81-F1
#
_cell.length_a   1.000
_cell.length_b   1.000
_cell.length_c   1.000
_cell.angle_alpha   90.00
_cell.angle_beta   90.00
_cell.angle_gamma   90.00
#
_symmetry.space_group_name_H-M   'P 1'
#
loop_
_entity.id
_entity.type
_entity.pdbx_description
1 polymer ?
#
loop_
_entity_poly.entity_id
_entity_poly.type
_entity_poly.pdbx_seq_one_letter_code
_entity_poly.pdbx_strand_id
1 'polypeptide(L)' 'YAPFYLAVFGPPEASIKGLDDLKGKTISVTRGAIEDIELTAVAPKEATIKRFEDNNSTIAAYLAGQTDLIASGNVVMVA' A
#
# COMPACT_ATOMS: atom_id res chain seq x y z
N TYR A 1 1.54 -16.49 -18.19
CA TYR A 1 2.17 -15.42 -17.39
C TYR A 1 1.09 -14.85 -16.49
N ALA A 2 1.27 -14.91 -15.17
CA ALA A 2 0.34 -14.31 -14.20
C ALA A 2 0.93 -12.96 -13.78
N PRO A 3 0.31 -11.82 -14.12
CA PRO A 3 0.79 -10.53 -13.65
C PRO A 3 0.60 -10.45 -12.13
N PHE A 4 1.70 -10.19 -11.42
CA PHE A 4 1.66 -9.83 -10.00
C PHE A 4 1.43 -8.32 -9.92
N TYR A 5 0.27 -7.90 -9.40
CA TYR A 5 -0.05 -6.49 -9.27
C TYR A 5 0.23 -6.03 -7.85
N LEU A 6 1.12 -5.04 -7.75
CA LEU A 6 1.32 -4.24 -6.56
C LEU A 6 0.34 -3.09 -6.63
N ALA A 7 -0.49 -2.92 -5.62
CA ALA A 7 -1.46 -1.84 -5.57
C ALA A 7 -1.52 -1.20 -4.18
N VAL A 8 -1.94 0.06 -4.19
CA VAL A 8 -2.30 0.79 -2.98
C VAL A 8 -3.82 0.75 -2.88
N PHE A 9 -4.32 0.23 -1.77
CA PHE A 9 -5.74 0.12 -1.48
C PHE A 9 -6.15 1.11 -0.41
N GLY A 10 -7.39 1.57 -0.48
CA GLY A 10 -7.98 2.49 0.48
C GLY A 10 -9.47 2.19 0.66
N PRO A 11 -10.15 2.96 1.51
CA PRO A 11 -11.60 2.85 1.67
C PRO A 11 -12.32 3.18 0.35
N PRO A 12 -13.57 2.72 0.13
CA PRO A 12 -14.31 2.93 -1.12
C PRO A 12 -14.41 4.40 -1.56
N GLU A 13 -14.38 5.31 -0.59
CA GLU A 13 -14.46 6.76 -0.80
C GLU A 13 -13.12 7.38 -1.23
N ALA A 14 -12.00 6.67 -1.04
CA ALA A 14 -10.69 7.11 -1.50
C ALA A 14 -10.57 6.91 -3.02
N SER A 15 -10.80 7.98 -3.77
CA SER A 15 -10.59 8.01 -5.22
C SER A 15 -9.09 8.04 -5.57
N ILE A 16 -8.43 6.88 -5.51
CA ILE A 16 -7.03 6.71 -5.93
C ILE A 16 -7.02 6.25 -7.39
N LYS A 17 -6.64 7.14 -8.30
CA LYS A 17 -6.54 6.87 -9.75
C LYS A 17 -5.10 6.89 -10.26
N GLY A 18 -4.18 7.47 -9.49
CA GLY A 18 -2.76 7.50 -9.80
C GLY A 18 -1.90 7.91 -8.61
N LEU A 19 -0.61 8.11 -8.90
CA LEU A 19 0.41 8.41 -7.88
C LEU A 19 0.20 9.78 -7.22
N ASP A 20 -0.30 10.77 -7.94
CA ASP A 20 -0.61 12.09 -7.39
C ASP A 20 -1.65 12.06 -6.27
N ASP A 21 -2.58 11.10 -6.30
CA ASP A 21 -3.61 10.94 -5.28
C ASP A 21 -3.05 10.42 -3.94
N LEU A 22 -1.79 9.96 -3.92
CA LEU A 22 -1.08 9.53 -2.72
C LEU A 22 -0.46 10.69 -1.94
N LYS A 23 -0.41 11.90 -2.52
CA LYS A 23 0.16 13.09 -1.84
C LYS A 23 -0.58 13.38 -0.53
N GLY A 24 0.18 13.55 0.55
CA GLY A 24 -0.36 13.81 1.87
C GLY A 24 -1.05 12.62 2.55
N LYS A 25 -1.05 11.44 1.91
CA LYS A 25 -1.59 10.20 2.48
C LYS A 25 -0.53 9.42 3.22
N THR A 26 -0.96 8.69 4.25
CA THR A 26 -0.13 7.72 4.95
C THR A 26 -0.47 6.33 4.46
N ILE A 27 0.53 5.58 3.98
CA ILE A 27 0.38 4.24 3.44
C ILE A 27 1.10 3.25 4.34
N SER A 28 0.39 2.23 4.84
CA SER A 28 1.03 1.11 5.55
C SER A 28 1.63 0.11 4.56
N VAL A 29 2.83 -0.39 4.87
CA VAL A 29 3.48 -1.43 4.07
C VAL A 29 4.35 -2.35 4.94
N THR A 30 4.46 -3.61 4.55
CA THR A 30 5.38 -4.57 5.19
C THR A 30 6.81 -4.25 4.78
N ARG A 31 7.70 -4.06 5.75
CA ARG A 31 9.11 -3.68 5.54
C ARG A 31 9.83 -4.74 4.70
N GLY A 32 10.53 -4.28 3.66
CA GLY A 32 11.35 -5.16 2.81
C GLY A 32 10.52 -6.06 1.87
N ALA A 33 9.20 -5.92 1.87
CA ALA A 33 8.36 -6.56 0.87
C ALA A 33 8.54 -5.87 -0.50
N ILE A 34 8.12 -6.53 -1.59
CA ILE A 34 8.25 -5.98 -2.94
C ILE A 34 7.44 -4.67 -3.04
N GLU A 35 6.28 -4.61 -2.38
CA GLU A 35 5.43 -3.43 -2.23
C GLU A 35 6.18 -2.24 -1.65
N ASP A 36 7.03 -2.44 -0.62
CA ASP A 36 7.82 -1.38 0.01
C ASP A 36 8.84 -0.81 -0.97
N ILE A 37 9.56 -1.69 -1.66
CA ILE A 37 10.60 -1.32 -2.62
C ILE A 37 9.99 -0.52 -3.77
N GLU A 38 8.94 -1.05 -4.39
CA GLU A 38 8.31 -0.43 -5.57
C GLU A 38 7.58 0.86 -5.18
N LEU A 39 6.82 0.87 -4.07
CA LEU A 39 6.15 2.08 -3.60
C LEU A 39 7.16 3.19 -3.29
N THR A 40 8.30 2.85 -2.67
CA THR A 40 9.35 3.84 -2.38
C THR A 40 9.93 4.46 -3.65
N ALA A 41 10.01 3.70 -4.75
CA ALA A 41 10.54 4.19 -6.02
C ALA A 41 9.58 5.18 -6.73
N VAL A 42 8.27 5.02 -6.55
CA VAL A 42 7.25 5.75 -7.33
C VAL A 42 6.41 6.72 -6.52
N ALA A 43 6.38 6.61 -5.19
CA ALA A 43 5.54 7.46 -4.35
C ALA A 43 5.98 8.93 -4.43
N PRO A 44 5.03 9.88 -4.47
CA PRO A 44 5.34 11.29 -4.37
C PRO A 44 5.97 11.59 -3.00
N LYS A 45 6.82 12.61 -2.92
CA LYS A 45 7.54 12.96 -1.68
C LYS A 45 6.63 13.35 -0.53
N GLU A 46 5.43 13.81 -0.86
CA GLU A 46 4.40 14.21 0.09
C GLU A 46 3.61 13.02 0.65
N ALA A 47 3.77 11.81 0.10
CA ALA A 47 3.23 10.60 0.69
C ALA A 47 4.10 10.13 1.86
N THR A 48 3.46 9.63 2.92
CA THR A 48 4.14 9.06 4.08
C THR A 48 4.07 7.54 4.04
N ILE A 49 5.21 6.87 3.82
CA ILE A 49 5.31 5.41 3.85
C ILE A 49 5.59 4.96 5.28
N LYS A 50 4.60 4.32 5.93
CA LYS A 50 4.71 3.77 7.28
C LYS A 50 4.99 2.27 7.21
N ARG A 51 6.21 1.89 7.58
CA ARG A 51 6.68 0.50 7.50
C ARG A 51 6.39 -0.25 8.79
N PHE A 52 5.92 -1.49 8.65
CA PHE A 52 5.66 -2.43 9.74
C PHE A 52 6.48 -3.70 9.54
N GLU A 53 6.76 -4.43 10.62
CA GLU A 53 7.66 -5.60 10.59
C GLU A 53 7.01 -6.84 9.98
N ASP A 54 5.68 -6.88 9.89
CA ASP A 54 4.94 -8.04 9.40
C ASP A 54 3.60 -7.64 8.75
N ASN A 55 2.98 -8.60 8.06
CA ASN A 55 1.74 -8.38 7.35
C ASN A 55 0.54 -8.15 8.29
N ASN A 56 0.50 -8.80 9.45
CA ASN A 56 -0.61 -8.62 10.40
C ASN A 56 -0.58 -7.22 11.01
N SER A 57 0.60 -6.72 11.39
CA SER A 57 0.74 -5.36 11.91
C SER A 57 0.45 -4.30 10.84
N THR A 58 0.82 -4.55 9.57
CA THR A 58 0.46 -3.71 8.42
C THR A 58 -1.06 -3.59 8.24
N ILE A 59 -1.76 -4.73 8.23
CA ILE A 59 -3.23 -4.78 8.08
C ILE A 59 -3.92 -4.16 9.29
N ALA A 60 -3.47 -4.49 10.50
CA ALA A 60 -4.06 -3.96 11.74
C ALA A 60 -3.97 -2.43 11.81
N ALA A 61 -2.85 -1.84 11.39
CA ALA A 61 -2.69 -0.40 11.35
C ALA A 61 -3.68 0.28 10.39
N TYR A 62 -3.89 -0.30 9.21
CA TYR A 62 -4.87 0.20 8.26
C TYR A 62 -6.30 0.07 8.78
N LEU A 63 -6.69 -1.11 9.28
CA LEU A 63 -8.03 -1.35 9.83
C LEU A 63 -8.34 -0.49 11.07
N ALA A 64 -7.32 -0.14 11.85
CA ALA A 64 -7.43 0.75 13.00
C ALA A 64 -7.44 2.25 12.62
N GLY A 65 -7.34 2.59 11.32
CA GLY A 65 -7.31 3.97 10.84
C GLY A 65 -6.01 4.71 11.16
N GLN A 66 -4.93 4.01 11.50
CA GLN A 66 -3.62 4.63 11.75
C GLN A 66 -2.90 5.04 10.46
N THR A 67 -3.36 4.54 9.31
CA THR A 67 -2.90 4.90 7.97
C THR A 67 -4.12 5.05 7.06
N ASP A 68 -4.04 5.94 6.08
CA ASP A 68 -5.13 6.19 5.12
C ASP A 68 -5.28 5.05 4.12
N LEU A 69 -4.16 4.44 3.75
CA LEU A 69 -4.04 3.45 2.69
C LEU A 69 -3.17 2.27 3.15
N ILE A 70 -3.23 1.17 2.39
CA ILE A 70 -2.38 -0.02 2.56
C ILE A 70 -1.79 -0.43 1.20
N ALA A 71 -0.48 -0.64 1.14
CA ALA A 71 0.18 -1.23 0.00
C ALA A 71 0.28 -2.75 0.20
N SER A 72 -0.28 -3.51 -0.73
CA SER A 72 -0.29 -4.97 -0.68
C SER A 72 -0.28 -5.53 -2.11
N GLY A 73 0.36 -6.68 -2.31
CA GLY A 73 0.29 -7.43 -3.55
C GLY A 73 -0.97 -8.28 -3.58
N ASN A 74 -1.63 -8.37 -4.74
CA ASN A 74 -2.61 -9.42 -4.93
C ASN A 74 -1.93 -10.66 -5.55
N VAL A 75 -2.12 -11.83 -4.92
CA VAL A 75 -1.92 -13.09 -5.62
C VAL A 75 -3.29 -13.46 -6.19
N VAL A 76 -3.47 -13.30 -7.50
CA VAL A 76 -4.60 -13.96 -8.18
C VAL A 76 -4.29 -15.46 -8.19
N MET A 77 -4.78 -16.18 -7.19
CA MET A 77 -4.89 -17.65 -7.27
C MET A 77 -6.08 -17.97 -8.17
N VAL A 78 -5.80 -18.29 -9.43
CA VAL A 78 -6.77 -18.97 -10.30
C VAL A 78 -6.67 -20.47 -10.00
N ALA A 79 -7.80 -21.08 -9.63
CA ALA A 79 -7.91 -22.52 -9.42
C ALA A 79 -7.83 -23.28 -10.75
#